data_AF-A0A531KJZ5-F1
#
_entry.id   AF-A0A531KJZ5-F1
#
_cell.length_a   1.000
_cell.length_b   1.000
_cell.length_c   1.000
_cell.angle_alpha   90.00
_cell.angle_beta   90.00
_cell.angle_gamma   90.00
#
_symmetry.space_group_name_H-M   'P 1'
#
loop_
_entity.id
_entity.type
_entity.pdbx_description
1 polymer ?
#
loop_
_entity_poly.entity_id
_entity_poly.type
_entity_poly.pdbx_seq_one_letter_code
_entity_poly.pdbx_strand_id
1 'polypeptide(L)' 'KEQFNLRFQKATGQLEKTARVKQVRKDIARIKTIAAEKSAAKKA' A
#
# COMPACT_ATOMS: atom_id res chain seq x y z
N LYS A 1 -5.67 -4.57 5.72
CA LYS A 1 -5.96 -4.32 7.16
C LYS A 1 -5.08 -3.18 7.71
N GLU A 2 -3.76 -3.23 7.56
CA GLU A 2 -2.83 -2.20 8.10
C GLU A 2 -3.04 -0.78 7.54
N GLN A 3 -3.23 -0.62 6.22
CA GLN A 3 -3.49 0.70 5.62
C GLN A 3 -4.77 1.37 6.15
N PHE A 4 -5.80 0.59 6.47
CA PHE A 4 -7.05 1.11 7.04
C PHE A 4 -6.82 1.66 8.44
N ASN A 5 -6.09 0.91 9.28
CA ASN A 5 -5.73 1.36 10.63
C ASN A 5 -4.88 2.62 10.59
N LEU A 6 -3.92 2.73 9.66
CA LEU A 6 -3.12 3.95 9.48
C LEU A 6 -3.96 5.14 8.97
N ARG A 7 -4.99 4.91 8.14
CA ARG A 7 -5.94 5.96 7.73
C ARG A 7 -6.80 6.44 8.89
N PHE A 8 -7.26 5.51 9.73
CA PHE A 8 -8.04 5.84 10.93
C PHE A 8 -7.20 6.62 11.94
N GLN A 9 -5.98 6.16 12.25
CA GLN A 9 -5.03 6.87 13.12
C GLN A 9 -4.68 8.28 12.60
N LYS A 10 -4.60 8.45 11.27
CA LYS A 10 -4.42 9.77 10.66
C LYS A 10 -5.63 10.68 10.87
N ALA A 11 -6.84 10.13 10.78
CA ALA A 11 -8.08 10.89 10.98
C ALA A 11 -8.29 11.29 12.45
N THR A 12 -7.85 10.47 13.40
CA THR A 12 -7.91 10.76 14.84
C THR A 12 -6.74 11.60 15.36
N GLY A 13 -5.78 11.96 14.50
CA GLY A 13 -4.61 12.77 14.87
C GLY A 13 -3.53 12.02 15.67
N GLN A 14 -3.68 10.71 15.89
CA GLN A 14 -2.76 9.88 16.69
C GLN A 14 -1.75 9.11 15.82
N LEU A 15 -1.37 9.65 14.67
CA LEU A 15 -0.51 8.95 13.73
C LEU A 15 0.97 9.09 14.11
N GLU A 16 1.45 8.22 15.01
CA GLU A 16 2.85 8.22 15.45
C GLU A 16 3.83 7.72 14.37
N LYS A 17 3.42 6.78 13.53
CA LYS A 17 4.31 6.08 12.56
C LYS A 17 4.10 6.57 11.12
N THR A 18 4.39 7.84 10.87
CA THR A 18 4.25 8.49 9.54
C THR A 18 5.07 7.80 8.43
N ALA A 19 6.28 7.33 8.75
CA ALA A 19 7.13 6.58 7.82
C ALA A 19 6.49 5.27 7.32
N ARG A 20 5.73 4.60 8.19
CA ARG A 20 5.06 3.33 7.87
C ARG A 20 3.98 3.51 6.80
N VAL A 21 3.32 4.66 6.77
CA VAL A 21 2.35 5.01 5.73
C VAL A 21 2.99 5.01 4.33
N LYS A 22 4.18 5.59 4.20
CA LYS A 22 4.90 5.64 2.92
C LYS A 22 5.36 4.24 2.49
N GLN A 23 5.81 3.42 3.43
CA GLN A 23 6.22 2.04 3.17
C GLN A 23 5.05 1.19 2.67
N VAL A 24 3.93 1.19 3.39
CA VAL A 24 2.71 0.44 3.02
C VAL A 24 2.20 0.87 1.63
N ARG A 25 2.25 2.16 1.30
CA ARG A 25 1.90 2.65 -0.06
C ARG A 25 2.82 2.08 -1.14
N LYS A 26 4.13 2.04 -0.91
CA LYS A 26 5.10 1.49 -1.88
C LYS A 26 4.95 -0.01 -2.07
N ASP A 27 4.68 -0.75 -1.00
CA ASP A 27 4.50 -2.20 -1.07
C ASP A 27 3.24 -2.57 -1.86
N ILE A 28 2.13 -1.84 -1.64
CA ILE A 28 0.92 -1.99 -2.44
C ILE A 28 1.18 -1.70 -3.92
N ALA A 29 1.94 -0.64 -4.23
CA ALA A 29 2.30 -0.32 -5.60
C ALA A 29 3.11 -1.44 -6.25
N ARG A 30 4.13 -1.98 -5.57
CA ARG A 30 4.96 -3.07 -6.08
C ARG A 30 4.13 -4.33 -6.38
N ILE A 31 3.23 -4.71 -5.48
CA ILE A 31 2.34 -5.86 -5.69
C ILE A 31 1.45 -5.66 -6.91
N LYS A 32 0.88 -4.46 -7.07
CA LYS A 32 0.04 -4.13 -8.23
C LYS A 32 0.84 -4.18 -9.54
N THR A 33 2.08 -3.67 -9.53
CA THR A 33 2.97 -3.73 -10.69
C THR A 33 3.26 -5.17 -11.09
N ILE A 34 3.68 -6.02 -10.15
CA ILE A 34 3.96 -7.43 -10.44
C ILE A 34 2.70 -8.16 -10.93
N ALA A 35 1.54 -7.88 -10.34
CA ALA A 35 0.28 -8.46 -10.79
C ALA A 35 -0.06 -8.02 -12.23
N ALA A 36 0.17 -6.76 -12.57
CA ALA A 36 -0.01 -6.23 -13.91
C ALA A 36 0.98 -6.89 -14.91
N GLU A 37 2.26 -6.98 -14.57
CA GLU A 37 3.29 -7.64 -15.37
C GLU A 37 2.93 -9.10 -15.64
N LYS A 38 2.53 -9.85 -14.61
CA LYS A 38 2.06 -11.25 -14.77
C LYS A 38 0.83 -11.34 -15.66
N SER A 39 -0.11 -10.41 -15.53
CA SER A 39 -1.31 -10.38 -16.37
C SER A 39 -1.00 -10.05 -17.84
N ALA A 40 -0.01 -9.18 -18.08
CA ALA A 40 0.45 -8.81 -19.41
C ALA A 40 1.22 -9.97 -20.06
N ALA A 41 2.11 -10.62 -19.30
CA ALA A 41 2.83 -11.80 -19.76
C ALA A 41 1.90 -12.99 -20.08
N LYS A 42 0.78 -13.16 -19.36
CA LYS A 42 -0.23 -14.19 -19.65
C LYS A 42 -1.06 -13.89 -20.91
N LYS A 43 -1.10 -12.63 -21.35
CA LYS A 43 -1.86 -12.18 -22.53
C LYS A 43 -1.05 -12.23 -23.84
N ALA A 44 0.27 -12.38 -23.75
CA ALA A 44 1.17 -12.55 -24.88
C ALA A 44 1.35 -14.04 -25.20
#